data_AF-A0A1Q9XX84-F1
#
_entry.id   AF-A0A1Q9XX84-F1
#
_cell.length_a   1.000
_cell.length_b   1.000
_cell.length_c   1.000
_cell.angle_alpha   90.00
_cell.angle_beta   90.00
_cell.angle_gamma   90.00
#
_symmetry.space_group_name_H-M   'P 1'
#
loop_
_entity.id
_entity.type
_entity.pdbx_description
1 polymer ?
#
loop_
_entity_poly.entity_id
_entity_poly.type
_entity_poly.pdbx_seq_one_letter_code
_entity_poly.pdbx_strand_id
1 'polypeptide(L)'
;MLLKRLNAPIPFLTFVVVSIGFWVIQFRYFDLIGWNYSVCHWLFGFTFPFFLSYLSVPCGRVQMTPLTEVLKRILAVPFYTWPLALLRVAYRSTVRDLNEGLPWNPWVGASITLAFSMGNEMFVDPTMNGIPFVHAYDHFLADVLGITCFLLVTMRWVHRAREHAVSE
;
A
#
# COMPACT_ATOMS: atom_id res chain seq x y z
N MET A 1 -4.75 7.71 10.04
CA MET A 1 -4.14 9.06 10.21
C MET A 1 -4.35 9.83 8.92
N LEU A 2 -4.39 11.16 8.93
CA LEU A 2 -4.39 11.93 7.69
C LEU A 2 -3.00 12.52 7.48
N LEU A 3 -2.32 12.09 6.42
CA LEU A 3 -1.09 12.73 6.01
C LEU A 3 -1.45 13.99 5.20
N LYS A 4 -0.91 15.14 5.60
CA LYS A 4 -1.17 16.43 4.94
C LYS A 4 0.06 16.93 4.19
N ARG A 5 -0.16 17.74 3.16
CA ARG A 5 0.88 18.49 2.42
C ARG A 5 2.05 17.59 1.98
N LEU A 6 3.28 18.03 2.21
CA LEU A 6 4.51 17.36 1.79
C LEU A 6 4.73 15.99 2.43
N ASN A 7 4.04 15.67 3.53
CA ASN A 7 4.14 14.35 4.16
C ASN A 7 3.23 13.31 3.50
N ALA A 8 2.20 13.75 2.79
CA ALA A 8 1.26 12.88 2.08
C ALA A 8 1.90 11.97 1.03
N PRO A 9 2.87 12.42 0.20
CA PRO A 9 3.53 11.55 -0.77
C PRO A 9 4.70 10.72 -0.21
N ILE A 10 5.23 11.01 0.99
CA ILE A 10 6.48 10.39 1.47
C ILE A 10 6.42 8.85 1.51
N PRO A 11 5.42 8.20 2.14
CA PRO A 11 5.32 6.74 2.14
C PRO A 11 5.30 6.15 0.73
N PHE A 12 4.52 6.76 -0.17
CA PHE A 12 4.46 6.34 -1.57
C PHE A 12 5.82 6.47 -2.28
N LEU A 13 6.52 7.59 -2.08
CA LEU A 13 7.85 7.79 -2.64
C LEU A 13 8.86 6.79 -2.07
N THR A 14 8.79 6.45 -0.79
CA THR A 14 9.62 5.40 -0.19
C THR A 14 9.38 4.06 -0.87
N PHE A 15 8.13 3.66 -1.08
CA PHE A 15 7.78 2.45 -1.83
C PHE A 15 8.38 2.47 -3.24
N VAL A 16 8.20 3.57 -3.98
CA VAL A 16 8.71 3.72 -5.36
C VAL A 16 10.23 3.65 -5.41
N VAL A 17 10.93 4.38 -4.54
CA VAL A 17 12.40 4.44 -4.52
C VAL A 17 12.99 3.07 -4.21
N VAL A 18 12.47 2.37 -3.19
CA VAL A 18 12.98 1.04 -2.84
C VAL A 18 12.67 0.02 -3.95
N SER A 19 11.48 0.08 -4.55
CA SER A 19 11.09 -0.81 -5.66
C SER A 19 11.97 -0.60 -6.88
N ILE A 20 12.24 0.64 -7.27
CA ILE A 20 13.15 0.96 -8.37
C ILE A 20 14.57 0.50 -8.03
N GLY A 21 15.04 0.75 -6.81
CA GLY A 21 16.35 0.30 -6.34
C GLY A 21 16.52 -1.21 -6.45
N PHE A 22 15.49 -1.98 -6.04
CA PHE A 22 15.46 -3.43 -6.22
C PHE A 22 15.62 -3.83 -7.68
N TRP A 23 14.82 -3.27 -8.58
CA TRP A 23 14.90 -3.59 -10.02
C TRP A 23 16.26 -3.26 -10.62
N VAL A 24 16.84 -2.12 -10.24
CA VAL A 24 18.18 -1.73 -10.69
C VAL A 24 19.22 -2.74 -10.22
N ILE A 25 19.20 -3.13 -8.95
CA ILE A 25 20.12 -4.14 -8.40
C ILE A 25 19.93 -5.49 -9.12
N GLN A 26 18.69 -5.97 -9.19
CA GLN A 26 18.33 -7.25 -9.79
C GLN A 26 18.79 -7.37 -11.25
N PHE A 27 18.62 -6.31 -12.05
CA PHE A 27 18.93 -6.37 -13.49
C PHE A 27 20.35 -5.98 -13.87
N ARG A 28 21.03 -5.16 -13.06
CA ARG A 28 22.30 -4.54 -13.46
C ARG A 28 23.50 -4.98 -12.64
N TYR A 29 23.29 -5.45 -11.42
CA TYR A 29 24.38 -5.65 -10.48
C TYR A 29 24.42 -7.05 -9.88
N PHE A 30 23.27 -7.63 -9.51
CA PHE A 30 23.23 -8.87 -8.76
C PHE A 30 21.88 -9.58 -8.88
N ASP A 31 21.91 -10.88 -9.18
CA ASP A 31 20.71 -11.72 -9.17
C ASP A 31 20.30 -12.06 -7.73
N LEU A 32 19.57 -11.14 -7.10
CA LEU A 32 19.11 -11.27 -5.71
C LEU A 32 18.08 -12.41 -5.58
N ILE A 33 17.20 -12.55 -6.59
CA ILE A 33 16.17 -13.59 -6.64
C ILE A 33 16.83 -14.98 -6.66
N GLY A 34 17.83 -15.19 -7.52
CA GLY A 34 18.55 -16.46 -7.61
C GLY A 34 19.47 -16.73 -6.42
N TRP A 35 19.97 -15.68 -5.76
CA TRP A 35 20.86 -15.82 -4.60
C TRP A 35 20.12 -16.16 -3.31
N ASN A 36 19.12 -15.36 -2.93
CA ASN A 36 18.37 -15.56 -1.70
C ASN A 36 16.95 -14.98 -1.83
N TYR A 37 16.03 -15.85 -2.20
CA TYR A 37 14.63 -15.49 -2.41
C TYR A 37 13.95 -14.98 -1.12
N SER A 38 14.39 -15.43 0.06
CA SER A 38 13.87 -14.91 1.34
C SER A 38 14.17 -13.42 1.54
N VAL A 39 15.24 -12.89 0.93
CA VAL A 39 15.52 -11.44 0.96
C VAL A 39 14.47 -10.68 0.14
N CYS A 40 13.98 -11.26 -0.96
CA CYS A 40 12.89 -10.68 -1.75
C CYS A 40 11.59 -10.62 -0.94
N HIS A 41 11.27 -11.67 -0.18
CA HIS A 41 10.14 -11.70 0.74
C HIS A 41 10.28 -10.67 1.86
N TRP A 42 11.43 -10.61 2.53
CA TRP A 42 11.68 -9.56 3.53
C TRP A 42 11.49 -8.16 2.94
N LEU A 43 11.98 -7.91 1.73
CA LEU A 43 11.80 -6.64 1.05
C LEU A 43 10.34 -6.36 0.69
N PHE A 44 9.60 -7.38 0.24
CA PHE A 44 8.17 -7.31 -0.01
C PHE A 44 7.41 -6.91 1.26
N GLY A 45 7.61 -7.66 2.35
CA GLY A 45 7.01 -7.39 3.65
C GLY A 45 7.35 -6.00 4.20
N PHE A 46 8.55 -5.48 3.90
CA PHE A 46 8.95 -4.13 4.31
C PHE A 46 8.34 -3.01 3.45
N THR A 47 8.30 -3.20 2.13
CA THR A 47 7.97 -2.11 1.19
C THR A 47 6.49 -1.98 0.89
N PHE A 48 5.79 -3.09 0.65
CA PHE A 48 4.38 -3.07 0.24
C PHE A 48 3.44 -2.41 1.25
N PRO A 49 3.64 -2.55 2.58
CA PRO A 49 2.80 -1.85 3.55
C PRO A 49 2.81 -0.33 3.40
N PHE A 50 3.89 0.29 2.91
CA PHE A 50 3.93 1.74 2.68
C PHE A 50 2.85 2.20 1.68
N PHE A 51 2.63 1.40 0.63
CA PHE A 51 1.59 1.64 -0.37
C PHE A 51 0.20 1.21 0.13
N LEU A 52 0.09 -0.02 0.65
CA LEU A 52 -1.21 -0.58 1.05
C LEU A 52 -1.84 0.18 2.22
N SER A 53 -1.06 0.90 3.02
CA SER A 53 -1.55 1.78 4.08
C SER A 53 -2.45 2.91 3.58
N TYR A 54 -2.38 3.31 2.30
CA TYR A 54 -3.29 4.29 1.69
C TYR A 54 -4.69 3.75 1.41
N LEU A 55 -4.85 2.42 1.42
CA LEU A 55 -6.18 1.78 1.30
C LEU A 55 -6.98 1.88 2.60
N SER A 56 -6.42 2.54 3.63
CA SER A 56 -7.14 2.81 4.87
C SER A 56 -8.36 3.69 4.62
N VAL A 57 -9.51 3.27 5.16
CA VAL A 57 -10.74 4.05 5.11
C VAL A 57 -10.92 4.73 6.46
N PRO A 58 -10.96 6.07 6.53
CA PRO A 58 -11.23 6.76 7.79
C PRO A 58 -12.69 6.55 8.17
N CYS A 59 -12.93 5.76 9.22
CA CYS A 59 -14.25 5.56 9.81
C CYS A 59 -14.88 6.91 10.16
N GLY A 60 -16.12 7.15 9.70
CA GLY A 60 -16.87 8.38 9.97
C GLY A 60 -16.75 9.51 8.94
N ARG A 61 -15.89 9.38 7.91
CA ARG A 61 -15.82 10.35 6.78
C ARG A 61 -16.33 9.79 5.46
N VAL A 62 -16.81 8.55 5.44
CA VAL A 62 -17.38 7.93 4.25
C VAL A 62 -18.80 8.46 4.05
N GLN A 63 -18.98 9.38 3.11
CA GLN A 63 -20.31 9.77 2.65
C GLN A 63 -20.90 8.63 1.81
N MET A 64 -21.90 7.94 2.36
CA MET A 64 -22.67 6.93 1.63
C MET A 64 -23.56 7.64 0.62
N THR A 65 -23.15 7.64 -0.65
CA THR A 65 -24.00 8.14 -1.74
C THR A 65 -24.91 7.01 -2.21
N PRO A 66 -26.23 7.22 -2.36
CA PRO A 66 -27.13 6.19 -2.87
C PRO A 66 -26.67 5.66 -4.23
N LEU A 67 -26.64 4.34 -4.42
CA LEU A 67 -26.21 3.73 -5.68
C LEU A 67 -27.04 4.22 -6.88
N THR A 68 -28.33 4.47 -6.66
CA THR A 68 -29.25 5.01 -7.68
C THR A 68 -28.84 6.40 -8.15
N GLU A 69 -28.38 7.28 -7.26
CA GLU A 69 -27.83 8.59 -7.60
C GLU A 69 -26.55 8.46 -8.42
N VAL A 70 -25.65 7.56 -8.02
CA VAL A 70 -24.39 7.31 -8.75
C VAL A 70 -24.67 6.84 -10.17
N LEU A 71 -25.56 5.85 -10.34
CA LEU A 71 -25.91 5.32 -11.66
C LEU A 71 -26.56 6.38 -12.55
N LYS A 72 -27.50 7.18 -12.02
CA LYS A 72 -28.11 8.29 -12.77
C LYS A 72 -27.06 9.29 -13.26
N ARG A 73 -26.08 9.62 -12.41
CA ARG A 73 -25.00 10.56 -12.77
C ARG A 73 -24.05 9.98 -13.81
N ILE A 74 -23.70 8.69 -13.74
CA ILE A 74 -22.87 8.03 -14.75
C ILE A 74 -23.58 8.00 -16.10
N LEU A 75 -24.86 7.62 -16.13
CA LEU A 75 -25.66 7.54 -17.36
C LEU A 75 -25.92 8.91 -18.00
N ALA A 76 -25.86 9.99 -17.22
CA ALA A 76 -26.01 11.35 -17.71
C ALA A 76 -24.76 11.90 -18.44
N VAL A 77 -23.60 11.24 -18.32
CA VAL A 77 -22.37 11.67 -19.00
C VAL A 77 -22.27 11.02 -20.38
N PRO A 78 -22.25 11.79 -21.48
CA PRO A 78 -22.12 11.24 -22.82
C PRO A 78 -20.81 10.46 -22.96
N PHE A 79 -20.87 9.25 -23.53
CA PHE A 79 -19.74 8.31 -23.61
C PHE A 79 -18.47 8.93 -24.22
N TYR A 80 -18.60 9.74 -25.27
CA TYR A 80 -17.45 10.39 -25.93
C TYR A 80 -16.70 11.39 -25.02
N THR A 81 -17.32 11.86 -23.93
CA THR A 81 -16.68 12.74 -22.95
C THR A 81 -16.04 11.99 -21.78
N TRP A 82 -16.25 10.67 -21.67
CA TRP A 82 -15.77 9.86 -20.56
C TRP A 82 -14.26 10.00 -20.30
N PRO A 83 -13.36 9.97 -21.29
CA PRO A 83 -11.93 10.07 -21.03
C PRO A 83 -11.56 11.38 -20.31
N LEU A 84 -12.07 12.51 -20.81
CA LEU A 84 -11.85 13.83 -20.22
C LEU A 84 -12.55 13.98 -18.86
N ALA A 85 -13.75 13.42 -18.71
CA ALA A 85 -14.49 13.42 -17.46
C ALA A 85 -13.74 12.63 -16.37
N LEU A 86 -13.21 11.45 -16.70
CA LEU A 86 -12.42 10.63 -15.79
C LEU A 86 -11.15 11.35 -15.36
N LEU A 87 -10.39 11.95 -16.29
CA LEU A 87 -9.21 12.73 -15.96
C LEU A 87 -9.53 13.92 -15.05
N ARG A 88 -10.62 14.64 -15.32
CA ARG A 88 -11.05 15.78 -14.50
C ARG A 88 -11.47 15.32 -13.09
N VAL A 89 -12.18 14.20 -12.99
CA VAL A 89 -12.59 13.62 -11.70
C VAL A 89 -11.37 13.16 -10.92
N ALA A 90 -10.44 12.44 -11.57
CA ALA A 90 -9.18 12.01 -10.95
C ALA A 90 -8.38 13.20 -10.45
N TYR A 91 -8.19 14.24 -11.28
CA TYR A 91 -7.49 15.46 -10.87
C TYR A 91 -8.15 16.14 -9.67
N ARG A 92 -9.48 16.34 -9.70
CA ARG A 92 -10.22 16.96 -8.59
C ARG A 92 -10.11 16.12 -7.31
N SER A 93 -10.18 14.79 -7.42
CA SER A 93 -9.99 13.89 -6.29
C SER A 93 -8.58 14.06 -5.72
N THR A 94 -7.54 13.98 -6.55
CA THR A 94 -6.16 14.13 -6.10
C THR A 94 -5.92 15.48 -5.43
N VAL A 95 -6.42 16.59 -6.00
CA VAL A 95 -6.28 17.93 -5.40
C VAL A 95 -7.00 18.01 -4.05
N ARG A 96 -8.23 17.50 -3.97
CA ARG A 96 -8.97 17.41 -2.70
C ARG A 96 -8.18 16.61 -1.67
N ASP A 97 -7.71 15.44 -2.06
CA ASP A 97 -7.03 14.49 -1.16
C ASP A 97 -5.68 15.05 -0.67
N LEU A 98 -4.98 15.84 -1.50
CA LEU A 98 -3.77 16.57 -1.08
C LEU A 98 -4.06 17.70 -0.09
N ASN A 99 -5.20 18.39 -0.24
CA ASN A 99 -5.60 19.51 0.61
C ASN A 99 -6.21 19.04 1.95
N GLU A 100 -7.12 18.07 1.91
CA GLU A 100 -7.81 17.52 3.08
C GLU A 100 -6.95 16.49 3.83
N GLY A 101 -5.99 15.90 3.15
CA GLY A 101 -5.07 14.88 3.64
C GLY A 101 -5.48 13.48 3.21
N LEU A 102 -4.47 12.65 2.93
CA LEU A 102 -4.67 11.26 2.51
C LEU A 102 -4.79 10.35 3.73
N PRO A 103 -5.78 9.45 3.76
CA PRO A 103 -5.87 8.46 4.81
C PRO A 103 -4.71 7.48 4.67
N TRP A 104 -3.89 7.43 5.71
CA TRP A 104 -2.77 6.49 5.80
C TRP A 104 -2.77 5.85 7.17
N ASN A 105 -2.79 4.53 7.22
CA ASN A 105 -2.74 3.77 8.47
C ASN A 105 -1.76 2.60 8.31
N PRO A 106 -0.61 2.61 9.02
CA PRO A 106 0.41 1.58 8.88
C PRO A 106 -0.10 0.19 9.27
N TRP A 107 -1.03 0.12 10.23
CA TRP A 107 -1.63 -1.14 10.62
C TRP A 107 -2.49 -1.74 9.51
N VAL A 108 -3.19 -0.92 8.73
CA VAL A 108 -3.98 -1.41 7.59
C VAL A 108 -3.05 -1.96 6.52
N GLY A 109 -1.98 -1.23 6.17
CA GLY A 109 -0.99 -1.72 5.22
C GLY A 109 -0.35 -3.04 5.67
N ALA A 110 0.11 -3.09 6.93
CA ALA A 110 0.70 -4.30 7.51
C ALA A 110 -0.27 -5.49 7.50
N SER A 111 -1.53 -5.29 7.89
CA SER A 111 -2.54 -6.36 7.89
C SER A 111 -2.86 -6.85 6.48
N ILE A 112 -2.97 -5.95 5.49
CA ILE A 112 -3.22 -6.33 4.11
C ILE A 112 -2.03 -7.12 3.54
N THR A 113 -0.80 -6.63 3.74
CA THR A 113 0.41 -7.34 3.32
C THR A 113 0.53 -8.70 3.98
N LEU A 114 0.24 -8.80 5.28
CA LEU A 114 0.22 -10.07 6.00
C LEU A 114 -0.80 -11.04 5.41
N ALA A 115 -2.02 -10.56 5.11
CA ALA A 115 -3.05 -11.40 4.51
C ALA A 115 -2.65 -11.92 3.11
N PHE A 116 -2.04 -11.07 2.28
CA PHE A 116 -1.51 -11.48 0.98
C PHE A 116 -0.38 -12.50 1.12
N SER A 117 0.57 -12.26 2.03
CA SER A 117 1.69 -13.16 2.31
C SER A 117 1.20 -14.52 2.85
N MET A 118 0.30 -14.54 3.83
CA MET A 118 -0.32 -15.77 4.32
C MET A 118 -1.04 -16.52 3.19
N GLY A 119 -1.83 -15.82 2.39
CA GLY A 119 -2.53 -16.40 1.24
C GLY A 119 -1.57 -17.03 0.23
N ASN A 120 -0.49 -16.33 -0.10
CA ASN A 120 0.48 -16.81 -1.06
C ASN A 120 1.29 -17.98 -0.50
N GLU A 121 2.01 -17.74 0.60
CA GLU A 121 3.01 -18.68 1.11
C GLU A 121 2.41 -19.90 1.82
N MET A 122 1.28 -19.75 2.52
CA MET A 122 0.72 -20.87 3.27
C MET A 122 -0.27 -21.71 2.46
N PHE A 123 -0.77 -21.18 1.33
CA PHE A 123 -1.79 -21.86 0.52
C PHE A 123 -1.38 -21.98 -0.94
N VAL A 124 -1.18 -20.86 -1.66
CA VAL A 124 -0.93 -20.89 -3.12
C VAL A 124 0.38 -21.60 -3.44
N ASP A 125 1.47 -21.27 -2.74
CA ASP A 125 2.79 -21.83 -3.03
C ASP A 125 2.88 -23.35 -2.79
N PRO A 126 2.38 -23.88 -1.66
CA PRO A 126 2.33 -25.32 -1.44
C PRO A 126 1.38 -26.07 -2.37
N THR A 127 0.20 -25.49 -2.68
CA THR A 127 -0.86 -26.23 -3.38
C THR A 127 -0.83 -26.07 -4.90
N MET A 128 -0.39 -24.92 -5.40
CA MET A 128 -0.42 -24.57 -6.83
C MET A 128 0.98 -24.54 -7.45
N ASN A 129 1.98 -24.06 -6.72
CA ASN A 129 3.34 -23.90 -7.24
C ASN A 129 4.28 -25.07 -6.89
N GLY A 130 3.83 -26.01 -6.04
CA GLY A 130 4.59 -27.21 -5.66
C GLY A 130 5.79 -26.92 -4.75
N ILE A 131 5.84 -25.75 -4.11
CA ILE A 131 6.91 -25.38 -3.20
C ILE A 131 6.69 -26.14 -1.88
N PRO A 132 7.71 -26.85 -1.34
CA PRO A 132 7.56 -27.52 -0.05
C PRO A 132 7.15 -26.54 1.05
N PHE A 133 6.17 -26.92 1.86
CA PHE A 133 5.59 -26.03 2.87
C PHE A 133 6.63 -25.38 3.79
N VAL A 134 7.70 -26.11 4.15
CA VAL A 134 8.77 -25.57 5.00
C VAL A 134 9.46 -24.37 4.34
N HIS A 135 9.73 -24.44 3.03
CA HIS A 135 10.35 -23.34 2.30
C HIS A 135 9.40 -22.15 2.13
N ALA A 136 8.14 -22.41 1.79
CA ALA A 136 7.13 -21.35 1.73
C ALA A 136 6.91 -20.70 3.12
N TYR A 137 7.00 -21.49 4.19
CA TYR A 137 6.93 -20.97 5.55
C TYR A 137 8.15 -20.08 5.89
N ASP A 138 9.35 -20.42 5.43
CA ASP A 138 10.53 -19.56 5.60
C ASP A 138 10.35 -18.21 4.87
N HIS A 139 9.76 -18.23 3.68
CA HIS A 139 9.39 -17.01 2.94
C HIS A 139 8.36 -16.17 3.71
N PHE A 140 7.33 -16.82 4.25
CA PHE A 140 6.33 -16.16 5.10
C PHE A 140 6.97 -15.51 6.32
N LEU A 141 7.89 -16.19 7.00
CA LEU A 141 8.62 -15.61 8.14
C LEU A 141 9.46 -14.41 7.70
N ALA A 142 10.09 -14.46 6.52
CA ALA A 142 10.82 -13.32 5.99
C ALA A 142 9.89 -12.12 5.72
N ASP A 143 8.70 -12.34 5.15
CA ASP A 143 7.67 -11.31 4.98
C ASP A 143 7.28 -10.69 6.33
N VAL A 144 7.02 -11.51 7.36
CA VAL A 144 6.68 -11.05 8.72
C VAL A 144 7.79 -10.19 9.33
N LEU A 145 9.06 -10.57 9.14
CA LEU A 145 10.20 -9.76 9.57
C LEU A 145 10.26 -8.42 8.82
N GLY A 146 9.96 -8.42 7.53
CA GLY A 146 9.83 -7.21 6.72
C GLY A 146 8.74 -6.27 7.25
N ILE A 147 7.53 -6.82 7.50
CA ILE A 147 6.39 -6.08 8.06
C ILE A 147 6.74 -5.50 9.43
N THR A 148 7.43 -6.27 10.27
CA THR A 148 7.88 -5.81 11.60
C THR A 148 8.83 -4.63 11.46
N CYS A 149 9.81 -4.70 10.55
CA CYS A 149 10.72 -3.59 10.27
C CYS A 149 9.97 -2.34 9.77
N PHE A 150 8.99 -2.51 8.88
CA PHE A 150 8.12 -1.43 8.42
C PHE A 150 7.41 -0.75 9.59
N LEU A 151 6.80 -1.53 10.48
CA LEU A 151 6.11 -0.99 11.65
C LEU A 151 7.09 -0.23 12.55
N LEU A 152 8.28 -0.76 12.83
CA LEU A 152 9.28 -0.06 13.65
C LEU A 152 9.68 1.30 13.06
N VAL A 153 9.91 1.37 11.75
CA VAL A 153 10.27 2.62 11.06
C VAL A 153 9.11 3.62 11.10
N THR A 154 7.89 3.15 10.91
CA THR A 154 6.71 4.02 10.77
C THR A 154 6.02 4.39 12.08
N MET A 155 6.21 3.61 13.14
CA MET A 155 5.68 3.91 14.48
C MET A 155 6.15 5.28 14.99
N ARG A 156 7.38 5.67 14.65
CA ARG A 156 7.90 7.01 14.97
C ARG A 156 7.17 8.14 14.23
N TRP A 157 6.58 7.87 13.07
CA TRP A 157 5.74 8.84 12.34
C TRP A 157 4.35 8.93 12.95
N VAL A 158 3.78 7.78 13.33
CA VAL A 158 2.49 7.72 14.03
C VAL A 158 2.54 8.44 15.37
N HIS A 159 3.60 8.24 16.15
CA HIS A 159 3.79 8.89 17.45
C HIS A 159 3.80 10.41 17.31
N ARG A 160 4.67 10.94 16.43
CA ARG A 160 4.78 12.39 16.18
C ARG A 160 3.47 13.00 15.68
N ALA A 161 2.76 12.30 14.81
CA ALA A 161 1.47 12.79 14.31
C ALA A 161 0.38 12.81 15.39
N ARG A 162 0.43 11.92 16.38
CA ARG A 162 -0.48 11.95 17.54
C ARG A 162 -0.15 13.10 18.48
N GLU A 163 1.12 13.36 18.76
CA GLU A 163 1.55 14.47 19.62
C GLU A 163 1.07 15.83 19.08
N HIS A 164 1.22 16.07 17.78
CA HIS A 164 0.75 17.30 17.14
C HIS A 164 -0.78 17.46 17.18
N ALA A 165 -1.54 16.36 17.19
CA ALA A 165 -3.00 16.41 17.25
C ALA A 165 -3.57 16.65 18.66
N VAL A 166 -2.75 16.50 19.71
CA VAL A 166 -3.13 16.77 21.11
C VAL A 166 -2.75 18.19 21.54
N SER A 167 -1.83 18.84 20.81
CA SER A 167 -1.40 20.22 21.05
C SER A 167 -2.25 21.29 20.34
N GLU A 168 -3.21 20.89 19.49
CA GLU A 168 -4.22 21.75 18.84
C GLU A 168 -5.55 21.70 19.61
#